data_AF-A0A2V6AVB6-F1
#
_entry.id   AF-A0A2V6AVB6-F1
#
_cell.length_a   1.000
_cell.length_b   1.000
_cell.length_c   1.000
_cell.angle_alpha   90.00
_cell.angle_beta   90.00
_cell.angle_gamma   90.00
#
_symmetry.space_group_name_H-M   'P 1'
#
loop_
_entity.id
_entity.type
_entity.pdbx_description
1 polymer ?
#
loop_
_entity_poly.entity_id
_entity_poly.type
_entity_poly.pdbx_seq_one_letter_code
_entity_poly.pdbx_strand_id
1 'polypeptide(L)'
;MEKVMGWDRAGIPSQFAVIPRGENAIVGYCGFYHHAEVPGEIEIGYRLHPDYWNRGLITETARAVRNHGFHDRKLSRVISLIHPENIPSRRVAEKNGMAVEKQITFRGFPTLVYAMAFDEWLAWRDAS
;
A
#
# COMPACT_ATOMS: atom_id res chain seq x y z
N MET A 1 -14.58 -6.69 -0.94
CA MET A 1 -13.33 -7.36 -0.55
C MET A 1 -13.64 -8.27 0.61
N GLU A 2 -13.28 -9.54 0.49
CA GLU A 2 -13.32 -10.48 1.61
C GLU A 2 -11.97 -10.44 2.33
N LYS A 3 -11.99 -10.21 3.65
CA LYS A 3 -10.78 -9.96 4.44
C LYS A 3 -10.21 -11.28 4.94
N VAL A 4 -9.35 -11.92 4.16
CA VAL A 4 -8.54 -13.06 4.63
C VAL A 4 -7.34 -12.51 5.40
N MET A 5 -7.23 -12.80 6.71
CA MET A 5 -6.17 -12.29 7.60
C MET A 5 -5.07 -13.33 7.82
N GLY A 6 -3.82 -13.00 7.49
CA GLY A 6 -2.62 -13.71 7.94
C GLY A 6 -2.00 -13.00 9.14
N TRP A 7 -1.69 -13.73 10.21
CA TRP A 7 -1.10 -13.18 11.43
C TRP A 7 0.43 -13.10 11.31
N ASP A 8 1.02 -11.92 11.52
CA ASP A 8 2.46 -11.79 11.80
C ASP A 8 2.73 -11.55 13.29
N ARG A 9 4.01 -11.68 13.69
CA ARG A 9 4.48 -11.56 15.08
C ARG A 9 4.29 -10.17 15.70
N ALA A 10 3.77 -9.17 14.98
CA ALA A 10 3.50 -7.82 15.47
C ALA A 10 2.00 -7.54 15.74
N GLY A 11 1.10 -8.51 15.53
CA GLY A 11 -0.33 -8.36 15.83
C GLY A 11 -1.12 -7.50 14.82
N ILE A 12 -0.49 -7.14 13.70
CA ILE A 12 -1.14 -6.50 12.55
C ILE A 12 -1.29 -7.56 11.46
N PRO A 13 -2.48 -7.81 10.90
CA PRO A 13 -2.62 -8.65 9.73
C PRO A 13 -1.87 -7.98 8.59
N SER A 14 -0.76 -8.57 8.18
CA SER A 14 0.22 -7.92 7.31
C SER A 14 -0.19 -7.94 5.84
N GLN A 15 -1.10 -8.84 5.43
CA GLN A 15 -1.47 -8.97 4.02
C GLN A 15 -2.94 -9.35 3.86
N PHE A 16 -3.60 -8.70 2.89
CA PHE A 16 -4.95 -9.00 2.44
C PHE A 16 -4.90 -9.56 1.03
N ALA A 17 -5.66 -10.63 0.79
CA ALA A 17 -5.88 -11.16 -0.55
C ALA A 17 -6.71 -10.19 -1.39
N VAL A 18 -6.34 -10.05 -2.67
CA VAL A 18 -7.16 -9.34 -3.66
C VAL A 18 -8.03 -10.37 -4.37
N ILE A 19 -9.34 -10.29 -4.16
CA ILE A 19 -10.35 -11.12 -4.81
C ILE A 19 -11.30 -10.17 -5.55
N PRO A 20 -11.34 -10.19 -6.90
CA PRO A 20 -12.25 -9.37 -7.67
C PRO A 20 -13.70 -9.73 -7.35
N ARG A 21 -14.59 -8.74 -7.39
CA ARG A 21 -16.02 -8.97 -7.14
C ARG A 21 -16.59 -9.90 -8.21
N GLY A 22 -17.24 -10.98 -7.79
CA GLY A 22 -17.87 -11.95 -8.69
C GLY A 22 -16.90 -13.05 -9.18
N GLU A 23 -15.65 -13.01 -8.78
CA GLU A 23 -14.68 -14.08 -9.03
C GLU A 23 -14.36 -14.81 -7.73
N ASN A 24 -14.07 -16.11 -7.82
CA ASN A 24 -13.61 -16.91 -6.69
C ASN A 24 -12.10 -17.21 -6.82
N ALA A 25 -11.33 -16.22 -7.25
CA ALA A 25 -9.90 -16.32 -7.53
C ALA A 25 -9.12 -15.24 -6.79
N ILE A 26 -8.02 -15.63 -6.15
CA ILE A 26 -7.04 -14.69 -5.59
C ILE A 26 -6.14 -14.23 -6.73
N VAL A 27 -6.11 -12.93 -6.99
CA VAL A 27 -5.39 -12.34 -8.13
C VAL A 27 -4.21 -11.48 -7.69
N GLY A 28 -3.96 -11.39 -6.39
CA GLY A 28 -2.91 -10.55 -5.83
C GLY A 28 -3.02 -10.38 -4.33
N TYR A 29 -2.23 -9.46 -3.80
CA TYR A 29 -2.24 -9.09 -2.39
C TYR A 29 -1.90 -7.61 -2.20
N CYS A 30 -2.33 -7.07 -1.06
CA CYS A 30 -1.89 -5.76 -0.57
C CYS A 30 -1.94 -5.74 0.95
N GLY A 31 -1.00 -5.06 1.59
CA GLY A 31 -0.98 -4.97 3.04
C GLY A 31 0.23 -4.24 3.58
N PHE A 32 0.44 -4.40 4.88
CA PHE A 32 1.46 -3.73 5.67
C PHE A 32 2.74 -4.57 5.78
N TYR A 33 3.89 -3.93 5.55
CA TYR A 33 5.21 -4.55 5.69
C TYR A 33 6.10 -3.71 6.59
N HIS A 34 6.89 -4.41 7.40
CA HIS A 34 7.99 -3.84 8.15
C HIS A 34 9.31 -4.23 7.50
N HIS A 35 10.23 -3.26 7.39
CA HIS A 35 11.58 -3.52 6.89
C HIS A 35 12.62 -2.99 7.88
N ALA A 36 13.61 -3.81 8.20
CA ALA A 36 14.68 -3.42 9.13
C ALA A 36 15.52 -2.24 8.62
N GLU A 37 15.64 -2.08 7.29
CA GLU A 37 16.38 -0.98 6.64
C GLU A 37 15.68 0.39 6.76
N VAL A 38 14.37 0.40 7.02
CA VAL A 38 13.57 1.61 7.27
C VAL A 38 12.79 1.44 8.59
N PRO A 39 13.48 1.42 9.73
CA PRO A 39 12.86 1.11 11.01
C PRO A 39 11.80 2.15 11.39
N GLY A 40 10.70 1.69 11.98
CA GLY A 40 9.58 2.55 12.39
C GLY A 40 8.59 2.89 11.27
N GLU A 41 8.93 2.59 10.01
CA GLU A 41 8.01 2.79 8.90
C GLU A 41 7.12 1.57 8.66
N ILE A 42 5.89 1.83 8.24
CA ILE A 42 4.93 0.80 7.81
C ILE A 42 4.66 1.00 6.33
N GLU A 43 5.10 0.04 5.53
CA GLU A 43 4.92 0.08 4.09
C GLU A 43 3.56 -0.50 3.68
N ILE A 44 2.81 0.19 2.83
CA ILE A 44 1.75 -0.42 2.01
C ILE A 44 2.40 -0.97 0.74
N GLY A 45 2.56 -2.29 0.72
CA GLY A 45 3.05 -3.04 -0.43
C GLY A 45 1.90 -3.74 -1.17
N TYR A 46 2.04 -3.92 -2.48
CA TYR A 46 1.03 -4.59 -3.30
C TYR A 46 1.61 -5.32 -4.50
N ARG A 47 0.90 -6.37 -4.93
CA ARG A 47 1.19 -7.11 -6.17
C ARG A 47 -0.13 -7.61 -6.76
N LEU A 48 -0.23 -7.55 -8.08
CA LEU A 48 -1.39 -8.00 -8.84
C LEU A 48 -0.91 -8.86 -10.02
N HIS A 49 -1.65 -9.92 -10.33
CA HIS A 49 -1.40 -10.76 -11.50
C HIS A 49 -1.52 -9.93 -12.79
N PRO A 50 -0.62 -10.10 -13.80
CA PRO A 50 -0.60 -9.29 -15.01
C PRO A 50 -1.92 -9.21 -15.77
N ASP A 51 -2.66 -10.32 -15.86
CA ASP A 51 -3.97 -10.37 -16.54
C ASP A 51 -5.02 -9.42 -15.96
N TYR A 52 -4.81 -8.97 -14.71
CA TYR A 52 -5.70 -8.09 -13.96
C TYR A 52 -5.19 -6.65 -13.90
N TRP A 53 -4.05 -6.33 -14.53
CA TRP A 53 -3.52 -4.97 -14.61
C TRP A 53 -4.46 -4.03 -15.38
N ASN A 54 -4.28 -2.71 -15.16
CA ASN A 54 -5.04 -1.64 -15.81
C ASN A 54 -6.56 -1.62 -15.56
N ARG A 55 -7.06 -2.41 -14.61
CA ARG A 55 -8.48 -2.45 -14.20
C ARG A 55 -8.79 -1.61 -12.95
N GLY A 56 -7.82 -0.88 -12.41
CA GLY A 56 -7.96 -0.08 -11.18
C GLY A 56 -7.99 -0.88 -9.86
N LEU A 57 -8.03 -2.22 -9.94
CA LEU A 57 -8.17 -3.12 -8.79
C LEU A 57 -7.12 -2.88 -7.69
N ILE A 58 -5.85 -2.74 -8.06
CA ILE A 58 -4.79 -2.55 -7.06
C ILE A 58 -4.84 -1.16 -6.42
N THR A 59 -5.33 -0.14 -7.12
CA THR A 59 -5.53 1.20 -6.57
C THR A 59 -6.67 1.22 -5.57
N GLU A 60 -7.80 0.59 -5.90
CA GLU A 60 -8.92 0.42 -4.95
C GLU A 60 -8.47 -0.33 -3.69
N THR A 61 -7.72 -1.41 -3.90
CA THR A 61 -7.14 -2.23 -2.83
C THR A 61 -6.21 -1.40 -1.94
N ALA A 62 -5.25 -0.66 -2.52
CA ALA A 62 -4.30 0.15 -1.76
C ALA A 62 -5.00 1.24 -0.93
N ARG A 63 -6.07 1.86 -1.46
CA ARG A 63 -6.90 2.81 -0.72
C ARG A 63 -7.63 2.16 0.44
N ALA A 64 -8.19 0.96 0.25
CA ALA A 64 -8.84 0.23 1.32
C ALA A 64 -7.85 -0.13 2.44
N VAL A 65 -6.64 -0.59 2.10
CA VAL A 65 -5.58 -0.89 3.06
C VAL A 65 -5.13 0.37 3.80
N ARG A 66 -4.86 1.47 3.09
CA ARG A 66 -4.50 2.77 3.68
C ARG A 66 -5.57 3.24 4.66
N ASN A 67 -6.84 3.24 4.25
CA ASN A 67 -7.95 3.65 5.10
C ASN A 67 -8.06 2.73 6.33
N HIS A 68 -7.87 1.42 6.19
CA HIS A 68 -7.81 0.49 7.34
C HIS A 68 -6.67 0.85 8.31
N GLY A 69 -5.49 1.19 7.78
CA GLY A 69 -4.32 1.62 8.57
C GLY A 69 -4.62 2.86 9.41
N PHE A 70 -5.18 3.89 8.79
CA PHE A 70 -5.51 5.15 9.47
C PHE A 70 -6.71 5.03 10.42
N HIS A 71 -7.84 4.49 9.96
CA HIS A 71 -9.06 4.44 10.76
C HIS A 71 -8.99 3.39 11.87
N ASP A 72 -8.63 2.16 11.54
CA ASP A 72 -8.80 1.02 12.46
C ASP A 72 -7.51 0.72 13.23
N ARG A 73 -6.35 0.95 12.60
CA ARG A 73 -5.03 0.70 13.20
C ARG A 73 -4.37 1.94 13.80
N LYS A 74 -4.98 3.12 13.62
CA LYS A 74 -4.51 4.41 14.17
C LYS A 74 -3.05 4.70 13.81
N LEU A 75 -2.61 4.28 12.63
CA LEU A 75 -1.28 4.61 12.14
C LEU A 75 -1.18 6.13 11.98
N SER A 76 -0.06 6.73 12.38
CA SER A 76 0.20 8.15 12.15
C SER A 76 0.64 8.43 10.71
N ARG A 77 1.19 7.41 10.03
CA ARG A 77 1.84 7.51 8.72
C ARG A 77 1.93 6.13 8.07
N VAL A 78 1.94 6.12 6.74
CA VAL A 78 2.27 4.95 5.91
C VAL A 78 3.20 5.36 4.76
N ILE A 79 4.00 4.41 4.28
CA ILE A 79 4.89 4.62 3.12
C ILE A 79 4.67 3.57 2.03
N SER A 80 5.21 3.79 0.83
CA SER A 80 5.40 2.77 -0.20
C SER A 80 6.80 2.91 -0.78
N LEU A 81 7.54 1.80 -0.84
CA LEU A 81 8.91 1.76 -1.34
C LEU A 81 8.89 1.33 -2.82
N ILE A 82 9.21 2.25 -3.72
CA ILE A 82 9.01 2.03 -5.16
C ILE A 82 10.27 2.36 -5.95
N HIS A 83 10.73 1.43 -6.77
CA HIS A 83 11.84 1.69 -7.70
C HIS A 83 11.47 2.85 -8.66
N PRO A 84 12.35 3.84 -8.91
CA PRO A 84 12.04 5.00 -9.75
C PRO A 84 11.48 4.67 -11.13
N GLU A 85 11.92 3.56 -11.72
CA GLU A 85 11.50 3.08 -13.05
C GLU A 85 10.16 2.32 -13.04
N ASN A 86 9.64 1.96 -11.86
CA ASN A 86 8.35 1.26 -11.74
C ASN A 86 7.18 2.26 -11.84
N ILE A 87 7.00 2.83 -13.04
CA ILE A 87 5.92 3.80 -13.34
C ILE A 87 4.53 3.28 -12.95
N PRO A 88 4.16 2.01 -13.18
CA PRO A 88 2.86 1.50 -12.74
C PRO A 88 2.64 1.61 -11.23
N SER A 89 3.62 1.21 -10.41
CA SER A 89 3.50 1.31 -8.95
C SER A 89 3.49 2.76 -8.47
N ARG A 90 4.30 3.64 -9.08
CA ARG A 90 4.29 5.08 -8.79
C ARG A 90 2.90 5.69 -8.97
N ARG A 91 2.25 5.39 -10.10
CA ARG A 91 0.87 5.82 -10.38
C ARG A 91 -0.14 5.29 -9.37
N VAL A 92 0.05 4.08 -8.84
CA VAL A 92 -0.82 3.52 -7.79
C VAL A 92 -0.63 4.30 -6.49
N ALA A 93 0.60 4.60 -6.08
CA ALA A 93 0.88 5.40 -4.89
C ALA A 93 0.31 6.83 -5.00
N GLU A 94 0.49 7.49 -6.14
CA GLU A 94 -0.07 8.81 -6.43
C GLU A 94 -1.61 8.81 -6.37
N LYS A 95 -2.25 7.82 -6.99
CA LYS A 95 -3.71 7.65 -6.90
C LYS A 95 -4.18 7.23 -5.51
N ASN A 96 -3.30 6.67 -4.69
CA ASN A 96 -3.51 6.43 -3.27
C ASN A 96 -3.26 7.67 -2.41
N GLY A 97 -3.10 8.85 -3.04
CA GLY A 97 -2.93 10.15 -2.37
C GLY A 97 -1.52 10.38 -1.83
N MET A 98 -0.59 9.45 -2.05
CA MET A 98 0.76 9.54 -1.51
C MET A 98 1.64 10.41 -2.43
N ALA A 99 2.60 11.11 -1.84
CA ALA A 99 3.59 11.90 -2.56
C ALA A 99 5.01 11.39 -2.30
N VAL A 100 5.93 11.65 -3.24
CA VAL A 100 7.35 11.35 -3.03
C VAL A 100 7.88 12.26 -1.92
N GLU A 101 8.35 11.67 -0.83
CA GLU A 101 9.02 12.40 0.26
C GLU A 101 10.53 12.49 0.01
N LYS A 102 11.13 11.35 -0.34
CA LYS A 102 12.59 11.22 -0.48
C LYS A 102 12.97 10.03 -1.35
N GLN A 103 14.25 9.95 -1.72
CA GLN A 103 14.86 8.78 -2.33
C GLN A 103 15.89 8.19 -1.38
N ILE A 104 15.88 6.86 -1.24
CA ILE A 104 16.80 6.09 -0.41
C ILE A 104 17.45 4.97 -1.24
N THR A 105 18.44 4.31 -0.66
CA THR A 105 18.87 2.98 -1.12
C THR A 105 18.18 1.94 -0.26
N PHE A 106 17.43 1.04 -0.87
CA PHE A 106 16.74 -0.06 -0.20
C PHE A 106 17.07 -1.37 -0.92
N ARG A 107 17.59 -2.35 -0.18
CA ARG A 107 18.09 -3.63 -0.71
C ARG A 107 19.11 -3.48 -1.84
N GLY A 108 19.92 -2.42 -1.78
CA GLY A 108 20.94 -2.10 -2.78
C GLY A 108 20.43 -1.38 -4.03
N PHE A 109 19.15 -1.01 -4.11
CA PHE A 109 18.57 -0.33 -5.26
C PHE A 109 18.05 1.08 -4.90
N PRO A 110 18.12 2.05 -5.85
CA PRO A 110 17.47 3.33 -5.68
C PRO A 110 15.97 3.13 -5.53
N THR A 111 15.39 3.77 -4.51
CA THR A 111 14.00 3.56 -4.13
C THR A 111 13.38 4.89 -3.71
N LEU A 112 12.26 5.26 -4.34
CA LEU A 112 11.44 6.38 -3.93
C LEU A 112 10.58 5.96 -2.73
N VAL A 113 10.60 6.79 -1.69
CA VAL A 113 9.69 6.68 -0.56
C VAL A 113 8.50 7.57 -0.85
N TYR A 114 7.39 6.96 -1.24
CA TYR A 114 6.10 7.63 -1.24
C TYR A 114 5.55 7.60 0.19
N ALA A 115 4.99 8.69 0.68
CA ALA A 115 4.47 8.80 2.04
C ALA A 115 3.10 9.46 2.07
N MET A 116 2.36 9.15 3.13
CA MET A 116 1.16 9.87 3.53
C MET A 116 1.02 9.82 5.05
N ALA A 117 0.84 10.98 5.67
CA ALA A 117 0.49 11.14 7.07
C ALA A 117 -1.03 11.15 7.27
N PHE A 118 -1.47 10.91 8.50
CA PHE A 118 -2.89 10.83 8.84
C PHE A 118 -3.65 12.15 8.60
N ASP A 119 -3.03 13.29 8.91
CA ASP A 119 -3.58 14.63 8.68
C ASP A 119 -3.70 14.97 7.19
N GLU A 120 -2.68 14.61 6.39
CA GLU A 120 -2.73 14.71 4.93
C GLU A 120 -3.87 13.86 4.36
N TRP A 121 -4.07 12.65 4.89
CA TRP A 121 -5.17 11.77 4.49
C TRP A 121 -6.54 12.34 4.87
N LEU A 122 -6.68 12.96 6.05
CA LEU A 122 -7.92 13.64 6.43
C LEU A 122 -8.26 14.76 5.44
N ALA A 123 -7.29 15.63 5.15
CA ALA A 123 -7.47 16.71 4.17
C ALA A 123 -7.78 16.18 2.76
N TRP A 124 -7.10 15.11 2.34
CA TRP A 124 -7.33 14.48 1.04
C TRP A 124 -8.75 13.91 0.91
N ARG A 125 -9.26 13.27 1.97
CA ARG A 125 -10.60 12.65 1.98
C ARG A 125 -11.70 13.70 1.87
N ASP A 126 -11.53 14.85 2.51
CA ASP A 126 -12.56 15.89 2.52
C ASP A 126 -12.61 16.68 1.19
N ALA A 127 -11.57 16.56 0.35
CA ALA A 127 -11.47 17.20 -0.97
C ALA A 127 -11.79 16.26 -2.16
N SER A 128 -12.00 14.96 -1.93
CA SER A 128 -12.12 13.91 -2.96
C SER A 128 -13.54 13.36 -3.14
#